data_AF-A0A9J6FDG1-F1
#
_entry.id   AF-A0A9J6FDG1-F1
#
_cell.length_a   1.000
_cell.length_b   1.000
_cell.length_c   1.000
_cell.angle_alpha   90.00
_cell.angle_beta   90.00
_cell.angle_gamma   90.00
#
_symmetry.space_group_name_H-M   'P 1'
#
loop_
_entity.id
_entity.type
_entity.pdbx_description
1 polymer ?
#
loop_
_entity_poly.entity_id
_entity_poly.type
_entity_poly.pdbx_seq_one_letter_code
_entity_poly.pdbx_strand_id
1 'polypeptide(L)'
;MAVDLTLNTVLLHRTDLDMDLQENRLASFAQWPLTGNCKCTPQRMAEAGFYYCPTENEPDLVRCYVCFKELDGWDPDDDPFKEHSRATDCAFVQLGKKEREMTRLDHIKLQCERAKNRARKLYEVRVAQIDRAQREVKHELNKAAPPWSPLVPGNVAGLGANTAAVPLIAIVMLMGPVVHTTQGINTVARGIAEACKEMKRVRCCAE
;
A
#
# COMPACT_ATOMS: atom_id res chain seq x y z
N MET A 1 -6.13 -9.91 23.51
CA MET A 1 -4.83 -9.60 22.87
C MET A 1 -5.05 -8.39 21.99
N ALA A 2 -4.13 -7.43 21.98
CA ALA A 2 -4.21 -6.30 21.06
C ALA A 2 -4.11 -6.81 19.62
N VAL A 3 -4.98 -6.31 18.73
CA VAL A 3 -4.96 -6.67 17.31
C VAL A 3 -3.75 -5.99 16.66
N ASP A 4 -2.91 -6.74 15.94
CA ASP A 4 -1.80 -6.17 15.17
C ASP A 4 -2.35 -5.43 13.94
N LEU A 5 -2.25 -4.10 13.98
CA LEU A 5 -2.70 -3.19 12.94
C LEU A 5 -1.53 -2.60 12.13
N THR A 6 -0.35 -3.22 12.15
CA THR A 6 0.74 -2.83 11.24
C THR A 6 0.29 -3.00 9.78
N LEU A 7 0.79 -2.14 8.89
CA LEU A 7 0.38 -2.15 7.49
C LEU A 7 0.60 -3.52 6.83
N ASN A 8 1.73 -4.18 7.11
CA ASN A 8 2.02 -5.51 6.57
C ASN A 8 0.97 -6.55 6.99
N THR A 9 0.65 -6.60 8.28
CA THR A 9 -0.33 -7.56 8.81
C THR A 9 -1.73 -7.26 8.28
N VAL A 10 -2.10 -5.99 8.18
CA VAL A 10 -3.37 -5.54 7.57
C VAL A 10 -3.49 -5.97 6.10
N LEU A 11 -2.42 -5.82 5.31
CA LEU A 11 -2.44 -6.17 3.90
C LEU A 11 -2.45 -7.69 3.65
N LEU A 12 -1.73 -8.47 4.47
CA LEU A 12 -1.56 -9.92 4.30
C LEU A 12 -2.65 -10.74 4.97
N HIS A 13 -2.96 -10.39 6.21
CA HIS A 13 -3.79 -11.19 7.11
C HIS A 13 -5.17 -10.55 7.36
N ARG A 14 -5.40 -9.33 6.85
CA ARG A 14 -6.67 -8.62 6.96
C ARG A 14 -7.11 -8.44 8.41
N THR A 15 -6.18 -8.13 9.30
CA THR A 15 -6.48 -7.89 10.72
C THR A 15 -7.38 -6.68 10.97
N ASP A 16 -7.62 -5.85 9.96
CA ASP A 16 -8.50 -4.69 9.99
C ASP A 16 -9.91 -4.98 9.41
N LEU A 17 -10.30 -6.25 9.21
CA LEU A 17 -11.60 -6.59 8.60
C LEU A 17 -12.77 -5.81 9.23
N ASP A 18 -12.81 -5.77 10.56
CA ASP A 18 -13.87 -5.16 11.36
C ASP A 18 -13.86 -3.61 11.36
N MET A 19 -12.84 -2.98 10.76
CA MET A 19 -12.75 -1.51 10.66
C MET A 19 -13.68 -0.92 9.60
N ASP A 20 -14.46 -1.75 8.91
CA ASP A 20 -15.54 -1.26 8.05
C ASP A 20 -16.72 -0.67 8.82
N LEU A 21 -16.88 -1.04 10.10
CA LEU A 21 -17.83 -0.44 11.02
C LEU A 21 -17.26 0.81 11.69
N GLN A 22 -18.00 1.91 11.64
CA GLN A 22 -17.62 3.18 12.29
C GLN A 22 -17.38 3.02 13.79
N GLU A 23 -18.16 2.19 14.46
CA GLU A 23 -18.05 1.96 15.91
C GLU A 23 -16.70 1.35 16.29
N ASN A 24 -16.20 0.41 15.49
CA ASN A 24 -14.88 -0.21 15.69
C ASN A 24 -13.76 0.78 15.39
N ARG A 25 -13.92 1.59 14.33
CA ARG A 25 -12.98 2.69 14.06
C ARG A 25 -12.93 3.65 15.24
N LEU A 26 -14.06 4.07 15.78
CA LEU A 26 -14.11 4.95 16.94
C LEU A 26 -13.46 4.31 18.17
N ALA A 27 -13.73 3.04 18.44
CA ALA A 27 -13.15 2.30 19.56
C ALA A 27 -11.62 2.22 19.50
N SER A 28 -11.03 2.26 18.29
CA SER A 28 -9.57 2.25 18.13
C SER A 28 -8.88 3.47 18.75
N PHE A 29 -9.57 4.62 18.87
CA PHE A 29 -9.00 5.89 19.36
C PHE A 29 -8.89 5.99 20.89
N ALA A 30 -8.84 4.87 21.62
CA ALA A 30 -8.80 4.85 23.07
C ALA A 30 -7.63 5.64 23.68
N GLN A 31 -6.52 5.78 22.95
CA GLN A 31 -5.31 6.49 23.38
C GLN A 31 -5.00 7.71 22.48
N TRP A 32 -6.00 8.23 21.77
CA TRP A 32 -5.82 9.39 20.89
C TRP A 32 -5.40 10.64 21.66
N PRO A 33 -4.32 11.34 21.26
CA PRO A 33 -3.79 12.46 22.05
C PRO A 33 -4.64 13.73 21.96
N LEU A 34 -5.35 13.95 20.84
CA LEU A 34 -6.09 15.19 20.59
C LEU A 34 -7.55 15.03 21.02
N THR A 35 -7.79 15.15 22.32
CA THR A 35 -9.13 15.14 22.93
C THR A 35 -9.53 16.54 23.40
N GLY A 36 -10.80 16.93 23.21
CA GLY A 36 -11.33 18.25 23.62
C GLY A 36 -11.81 19.13 22.47
N ASN A 37 -11.45 20.42 22.49
CA ASN A 37 -11.88 21.42 21.50
C ASN A 37 -11.00 21.39 20.24
N CYS A 38 -10.96 20.25 19.55
CA CYS A 38 -10.25 20.04 18.29
C CYS A 38 -11.23 19.68 17.16
N LYS A 39 -10.85 19.87 15.90
CA LYS A 39 -11.59 19.39 14.73
C LYS A 39 -11.27 17.92 14.41
N CYS A 40 -10.12 17.44 14.85
CA CYS A 40 -9.62 16.07 14.68
C CYS A 40 -9.98 15.15 15.87
N THR A 41 -11.18 15.31 16.45
CA THR A 41 -11.70 14.41 17.50
C THR A 41 -11.79 12.96 17.02
N PRO A 42 -11.72 11.96 17.92
CA PRO A 42 -11.94 10.54 17.60
C PRO A 42 -13.18 10.27 16.74
N GLN A 43 -14.30 10.95 17.05
CA GLN A 43 -15.56 10.83 16.32
C GLN A 43 -15.40 11.29 14.87
N ARG A 44 -14.79 12.46 14.65
CA ARG A 44 -14.57 13.01 13.31
C ARG A 44 -13.54 12.21 12.50
N MET A 45 -12.53 11.65 13.16
CA MET A 45 -11.61 10.71 12.53
C MET A 45 -12.32 9.45 12.03
N ALA A 46 -13.12 8.82 12.90
CA ALA A 46 -13.88 7.62 12.55
C ALA A 46 -14.92 7.87 11.45
N GLU A 47 -15.59 9.03 11.48
CA GLU A 47 -16.52 9.50 10.43
C GLU A 47 -15.80 9.71 9.08
N ALA A 48 -14.56 10.22 9.09
CA ALA A 48 -13.75 10.38 7.89
C ALA A 48 -13.14 9.06 7.38
N GLY A 49 -13.45 7.93 8.01
CA GLY A 49 -13.01 6.60 7.60
C GLY A 49 -11.65 6.18 8.17
N PHE A 50 -11.11 6.90 9.15
CA PHE A 50 -9.85 6.57 9.80
C PHE A 50 -10.05 5.69 11.03
N TYR A 51 -9.09 4.79 11.27
CA TYR A 51 -8.87 4.15 12.56
C TYR A 51 -7.45 4.47 13.06
N TYR A 52 -7.28 4.47 14.37
CA TYR A 52 -6.01 4.72 15.04
C TYR A 52 -5.12 3.48 15.01
N CYS A 53 -3.88 3.64 14.57
CA CYS A 53 -2.91 2.55 14.49
C CYS A 53 -1.49 3.09 14.72
N PRO A 54 -1.19 3.58 15.94
CA PRO A 54 0.08 4.24 16.23
C PRO A 54 1.27 3.30 16.05
N THR A 55 2.42 3.87 15.71
CA THR A 55 3.71 3.19 15.79
C THR A 55 4.56 3.84 16.88
N GLU A 56 5.71 3.24 17.20
CA GLU A 56 6.65 3.85 18.16
C GLU A 56 7.14 5.24 17.71
N ASN A 57 7.21 5.47 16.40
CA ASN A 57 7.71 6.72 15.83
C ASN A 57 6.58 7.69 15.43
N GLU A 58 5.37 7.19 15.21
CA GLU A 58 4.21 7.95 14.73
C GLU A 58 3.06 7.75 15.73
N PRO A 59 3.06 8.49 16.87
CA PRO A 59 2.15 8.26 17.98
C PRO A 59 0.71 8.66 17.66
N ASP A 60 0.47 9.41 16.59
CA ASP A 60 -0.85 9.86 16.14
C ASP A 60 -1.21 9.31 14.75
N LEU A 61 -0.56 8.21 14.34
CA LEU A 61 -0.81 7.58 13.05
C LEU A 61 -2.25 7.06 12.96
N VAL A 62 -2.92 7.43 11.89
CA VAL A 62 -4.22 6.89 11.49
C VAL A 62 -4.17 6.30 10.10
N ARG A 63 -5.05 5.32 9.83
CA ARG A 63 -5.18 4.71 8.51
C ARG A 63 -6.63 4.63 8.06
N CYS A 64 -6.87 4.93 6.78
CA CYS A 64 -8.19 4.76 6.21
C CYS A 64 -8.51 3.28 5.96
N TYR A 65 -9.70 2.82 6.35
CA TYR A 65 -10.13 1.44 6.15
C TYR A 65 -10.32 1.03 4.67
N VAL A 66 -10.59 1.97 3.76
CA VAL A 66 -10.84 1.69 2.33
C VAL A 66 -9.59 1.85 1.47
N CYS A 67 -8.87 2.96 1.60
CA CYS A 67 -7.75 3.27 0.71
C CYS A 67 -6.37 2.93 1.30
N PHE A 68 -6.31 2.58 2.59
CA PHE A 68 -5.07 2.31 3.34
C PHE A 68 -4.07 3.48 3.33
N LYS A 69 -4.54 4.71 3.09
CA LYS A 69 -3.72 5.91 3.25
C LYS A 69 -3.48 6.14 4.74
N GLU A 70 -2.21 6.27 5.07
CA GLU A 70 -1.69 6.60 6.39
C GLU A 70 -1.41 8.10 6.46
N LEU A 71 -1.78 8.71 7.59
CA LEU A 71 -1.55 10.12 7.92
C LEU A 71 -1.18 10.22 9.40
N ASP A 72 -0.17 11.01 9.71
CA ASP A 72 0.37 11.34 11.02
C ASP A 72 0.62 12.85 11.13
N GLY A 73 1.02 13.33 12.31
CA GLY A 73 1.35 14.73 12.55
C GLY A 73 0.12 15.66 12.53
N TRP A 74 -0.96 15.24 13.19
CA TRP A 74 -2.23 15.94 13.23
C TRP A 74 -2.20 17.17 14.12
N ASP A 75 -2.74 18.27 13.62
CA ASP A 75 -2.98 19.48 14.39
C ASP A 75 -4.43 19.55 14.92
N PRO A 76 -4.68 20.21 16.07
CA PRO A 76 -6.03 20.37 16.61
C PRO A 76 -7.04 21.00 15.65
N ASP A 77 -6.57 21.78 14.68
CA ASP A 77 -7.41 22.50 13.73
C ASP A 77 -7.74 21.72 12.45
N ASP A 78 -7.11 20.57 12.24
CA ASP A 78 -7.26 19.76 11.04
C ASP A 78 -8.64 19.14 10.93
N ASP A 79 -9.19 19.20 9.72
CA ASP A 79 -10.43 18.51 9.38
C ASP A 79 -10.10 17.15 8.73
N PRO A 80 -10.44 16.03 9.37
CA PRO A 80 -10.04 14.71 8.89
C PRO A 80 -10.54 14.40 7.47
N PHE A 81 -11.74 14.85 7.11
CA PHE A 81 -12.29 14.61 5.78
C PHE A 81 -11.55 15.41 4.70
N LYS A 82 -11.22 16.67 4.99
CA LYS A 82 -10.42 17.51 4.08
C LYS A 82 -9.02 16.94 3.89
N GLU A 83 -8.34 16.55 4.96
CA GLU A 83 -7.00 15.95 4.86
C GLU A 83 -7.05 14.64 4.06
N HIS A 84 -8.04 13.79 4.31
CA HIS A 84 -8.27 12.58 3.52
C HIS A 84 -8.48 12.88 2.02
N SER A 85 -9.31 13.88 1.70
CA SER A 85 -9.60 14.25 0.31
C SER A 85 -8.38 14.82 -0.45
N ARG A 86 -7.47 15.50 0.26
CA ARG A 86 -6.21 16.04 -0.31
C ARG A 86 -5.17 14.94 -0.51
N ALA A 87 -5.14 13.98 0.41
CA ALA A 87 -4.10 12.97 0.48
C ALA A 87 -4.24 11.86 -0.58
N THR A 88 -5.46 11.56 -1.03
CA THR A 88 -5.71 10.47 -1.97
C THR A 88 -7.08 10.54 -2.63
N ASP A 89 -7.19 9.95 -3.83
CA ASP A 89 -8.47 9.74 -4.49
C ASP A 89 -9.20 8.49 -3.92
N CYS A 90 -9.94 8.68 -2.82
CA CYS A 90 -10.58 7.59 -2.08
C CYS A 90 -12.07 7.43 -2.43
N ALA A 91 -12.49 6.22 -2.78
CA ALA A 91 -13.90 5.91 -3.06
C ALA A 91 -14.85 6.20 -1.88
N PHE A 92 -14.37 6.10 -0.63
CA PHE A 92 -15.16 6.46 0.56
C PHE A 92 -15.40 7.97 0.62
N VAL A 93 -14.37 8.77 0.41
CA VAL A 93 -14.46 10.24 0.39
C VAL A 93 -15.36 10.71 -0.75
N GLN A 94 -15.18 10.13 -1.95
CA GLN A 94 -16.01 10.42 -3.12
C GLN A 94 -17.49 10.08 -2.90
N LEU A 95 -17.79 9.02 -2.15
CA LEU A 95 -19.17 8.64 -1.85
C LEU A 95 -19.88 9.75 -1.05
N GLY A 96 -19.18 10.42 -0.14
CA GLY A 96 -19.69 11.59 0.58
C GLY A 96 -20.91 11.33 1.46
N LYS A 97 -21.24 10.06 1.75
CA LYS A 97 -22.37 9.66 2.61
C LYS A 97 -21.88 9.30 4.00
N LYS A 98 -22.69 9.60 5.01
CA LYS A 98 -22.46 9.08 6.36
C LYS A 98 -22.80 7.59 6.39
N GLU A 99 -22.17 6.84 7.29
CA GLU A 99 -22.31 5.38 7.33
C GLU A 99 -23.75 4.90 7.49
N ARG A 100 -24.52 5.55 8.36
CA ARG A 100 -25.96 5.31 8.55
C ARG A 100 -26.84 5.57 7.31
N GLU A 101 -26.34 6.35 6.35
CA GLU A 101 -27.03 6.74 5.11
C GLU A 101 -26.57 5.88 3.92
N MET A 102 -25.61 4.98 4.13
CA MET A 102 -25.10 4.10 3.07
C MET A 102 -26.07 2.96 2.78
N THR A 103 -26.26 2.67 1.49
CA THR A 103 -27.01 1.49 1.06
C THR A 103 -26.14 0.24 1.09
N ARG A 104 -26.77 -0.94 1.06
CA ARG A 104 -26.05 -2.22 0.89
C ARG A 104 -25.17 -2.22 -0.38
N LEU A 105 -25.63 -1.58 -1.44
CA LEU A 105 -24.87 -1.48 -2.70
C LEU A 105 -23.63 -0.58 -2.53
N ASP A 106 -23.75 0.52 -1.78
CA ASP A 106 -22.61 1.39 -1.47
C ASP A 106 -21.56 0.62 -0.67
N HIS A 107 -21.97 -0.14 0.34
CA HIS A 107 -21.07 -0.98 1.13
C HIS A 107 -20.35 -2.01 0.25
N ILE A 108 -21.06 -2.74 -0.62
CA ILE A 108 -20.45 -3.69 -1.56
C ILE A 108 -19.43 -3.01 -2.46
N LYS A 109 -19.75 -1.83 -3.01
CA LYS A 109 -18.81 -1.06 -3.86
C LYS A 109 -17.55 -0.68 -3.09
N LEU A 110 -17.68 -0.18 -1.86
CA LEU A 110 -16.53 0.19 -1.03
C LEU A 110 -15.66 -1.02 -0.69
N GLN A 111 -16.25 -2.18 -0.41
CA GLN A 111 -15.49 -3.41 -0.18
C GLN A 111 -14.76 -3.89 -1.44
N CYS A 112 -15.36 -3.76 -2.62
CA CYS A 112 -14.67 -4.02 -3.89
C CYS A 112 -13.48 -3.07 -4.10
N GLU A 113 -13.65 -1.77 -3.86
CA GLU A 113 -12.56 -0.80 -3.96
C GLU A 113 -11.47 -1.05 -2.91
N ARG A 114 -11.85 -1.39 -1.67
CA ARG A 114 -10.92 -1.80 -0.62
C ARG A 114 -10.10 -3.01 -1.04
N ALA A 115 -10.71 -4.03 -1.65
CA ALA A 115 -10.00 -5.20 -2.15
C ALA A 115 -8.96 -4.84 -3.24
N LYS A 116 -9.33 -3.96 -4.18
CA LYS A 116 -8.40 -3.45 -5.21
C LYS A 116 -7.25 -2.65 -4.58
N ASN A 117 -7.57 -1.73 -3.67
CA ASN A 117 -6.59 -0.91 -2.96
C ASN A 117 -5.62 -1.77 -2.16
N ARG A 118 -6.11 -2.82 -1.48
CA ARG A 118 -5.28 -3.78 -0.74
C ARG A 118 -4.31 -4.50 -1.67
N ALA A 119 -4.79 -5.02 -2.80
CA ALA A 119 -3.95 -5.71 -3.78
C ALA A 119 -2.85 -4.78 -4.34
N ARG A 120 -3.21 -3.55 -4.70
CA ARG A 120 -2.26 -2.53 -5.18
C ARG A 120 -1.21 -2.21 -4.11
N LYS A 121 -1.63 -1.90 -2.89
CA LYS A 121 -0.72 -1.54 -1.79
C LYS A 121 0.20 -2.69 -1.41
N LEU A 122 -0.31 -3.93 -1.40
CA LEU A 122 0.50 -5.12 -1.17
C LEU A 122 1.58 -5.27 -2.24
N TYR A 123 1.23 -5.10 -3.51
CA TYR A 123 2.21 -5.11 -4.60
C TYR A 123 3.29 -4.04 -4.40
N GLU A 124 2.90 -2.79 -4.12
CA GLU A 124 3.84 -1.69 -3.86
C GLU A 124 4.82 -2.02 -2.72
N VAL A 125 4.31 -2.54 -1.60
CA VAL A 125 5.13 -2.92 -0.45
C VAL A 125 6.08 -4.06 -0.80
N ARG A 126 5.61 -5.09 -1.52
CA ARG A 126 6.43 -6.24 -1.91
C ARG A 126 7.52 -5.88 -2.91
N VAL A 127 7.20 -5.04 -3.90
CA VAL A 127 8.20 -4.52 -4.86
C VAL A 127 9.28 -3.74 -4.10
N ALA A 128 8.90 -2.82 -3.22
CA ALA A 128 9.87 -2.05 -2.44
C ALA A 128 10.76 -2.92 -1.54
N GLN A 129 10.24 -4.03 -1.00
CA GLN A 129 11.02 -5.00 -0.25
C GLN A 129 12.03 -5.74 -1.12
N ILE A 130 11.61 -6.21 -2.31
CA ILE A 130 12.50 -6.88 -3.27
C ILE A 130 13.61 -5.92 -3.71
N ASP A 131 13.28 -4.67 -4.03
CA ASP A 131 14.26 -3.67 -4.46
C ASP A 131 15.29 -3.37 -3.36
N ARG A 132 14.88 -3.35 -2.09
CA ARG A 132 15.80 -3.21 -0.94
C ARG A 132 16.75 -4.40 -0.86
N ALA A 133 16.21 -5.62 -0.87
CA ALA A 133 17.01 -6.84 -0.82
C ALA A 133 18.01 -6.93 -1.99
N GLN A 134 17.60 -6.53 -3.20
CA GLN A 134 18.49 -6.46 -4.36
C GLN A 134 19.65 -5.47 -4.15
N ARG A 135 19.39 -4.30 -3.54
CA ARG A 135 20.45 -3.32 -3.23
C ARG A 135 21.43 -3.85 -2.19
N GLU A 136 20.94 -4.52 -1.16
CA GLU A 136 21.78 -5.13 -0.11
C GLU A 136 22.66 -6.23 -0.69
N VAL A 137 22.09 -7.16 -1.48
CA VAL A 137 22.85 -8.21 -2.17
C VAL A 137 23.91 -7.59 -3.09
N LYS A 138 23.55 -6.56 -3.86
CA LYS A 138 24.50 -5.84 -4.72
C LYS A 138 25.62 -5.17 -3.92
N HIS A 139 25.30 -4.58 -2.77
CA HIS A 139 26.28 -3.95 -1.89
C HIS A 139 27.29 -4.99 -1.36
N GLU A 140 26.81 -6.13 -0.88
CA GLU A 140 27.67 -7.21 -0.38
C GLU A 140 28.53 -7.83 -1.49
N LEU A 141 27.97 -8.03 -2.68
CA LEU A 141 28.74 -8.50 -3.84
C LEU A 141 29.88 -7.55 -4.20
N ASN A 142 29.64 -6.23 -4.18
CA ASN A 142 30.67 -5.23 -4.46
C ASN A 142 31.77 -5.21 -3.40
N LYS A 143 31.43 -5.41 -2.13
CA LYS A 143 32.40 -5.48 -1.02
C LYS A 143 33.27 -6.72 -1.09
N ALA A 144 32.69 -7.85 -1.51
CA ALA A 144 33.40 -9.12 -1.67
C ALA A 144 34.16 -9.23 -3.00
N ALA A 145 34.00 -8.26 -3.92
CA ALA A 145 34.60 -8.31 -5.23
C ALA A 145 36.14 -8.18 -5.14
N PRO A 146 36.93 -9.11 -5.71
CA PRO A 146 38.37 -8.98 -5.73
C PRO A 146 38.82 -7.77 -6.57
N PRO A 147 40.03 -7.21 -6.34
CA PRO A 147 40.50 -5.99 -7.02
C PRO A 147 40.52 -6.06 -8.56
N TRP A 148 40.63 -7.27 -9.12
CA TRP A 148 40.60 -7.54 -10.56
C TRP A 148 39.18 -7.72 -11.14
N SER A 149 38.14 -7.62 -10.30
CA SER A 149 36.75 -7.83 -10.73
C SER A 149 36.26 -6.72 -11.68
N PRO A 150 35.52 -7.06 -12.75
CA PRO A 150 34.88 -6.10 -13.65
C PRO A 150 33.87 -5.17 -12.98
N LEU A 151 33.49 -5.44 -11.73
CA LEU A 151 32.57 -4.63 -10.93
C LEU A 151 33.26 -3.39 -10.30
N VAL A 152 34.60 -3.28 -10.37
CA VAL A 152 35.38 -2.17 -9.83
C VAL A 152 35.63 -1.09 -10.91
N PRO A 153 35.21 0.18 -10.70
CA PRO A 153 35.45 1.25 -11.67
C PRO A 153 36.94 1.50 -11.90
N GLY A 154 37.39 1.49 -13.16
CA GLY A 154 38.78 1.76 -13.56
C GLY A 154 39.59 0.54 -13.99
N ASN A 155 39.06 -0.67 -13.85
CA ASN A 155 39.76 -1.89 -14.27
C ASN A 155 39.18 -2.44 -15.59
N VAL A 156 39.52 -1.77 -16.71
CA VAL A 156 39.27 -2.27 -18.08
C VAL A 156 40.53 -2.86 -18.73
N ALA A 157 41.63 -2.97 -17.99
CA ALA A 157 42.87 -3.52 -18.49
C ALA A 157 42.85 -5.06 -18.39
N GLY A 158 42.46 -5.72 -19.49
CA GLY A 158 42.89 -7.11 -19.73
C GLY A 158 41.82 -8.18 -19.82
N LEU A 159 40.60 -7.88 -20.29
CA LEU A 159 39.72 -8.95 -20.80
C LEU A 159 40.16 -9.32 -22.24
N GLY A 160 41.35 -9.92 -22.32
CA GLY A 160 41.67 -10.82 -23.43
C GLY A 160 40.69 -11.99 -23.36
N ALA A 161 40.03 -12.26 -24.48
CA ALA A 161 39.03 -13.30 -24.65
C ALA A 161 39.44 -14.63 -24.00
N ASN A 162 38.86 -14.96 -22.84
CA ASN A 162 38.81 -16.32 -22.34
C ASN A 162 37.46 -16.58 -21.66
N THR A 163 36.80 -17.61 -22.18
CA THR A 163 35.35 -17.79 -22.28
C THR A 163 34.74 -18.61 -21.14
N ALA A 164 35.09 -18.32 -19.88
CA ALA A 164 34.53 -19.05 -18.72
C ALA A 164 33.88 -18.16 -17.63
N ALA A 165 34.11 -16.84 -17.63
CA ALA A 165 33.59 -15.94 -16.59
C ALA A 165 32.27 -15.22 -16.96
N VAL A 166 31.78 -15.41 -18.19
CA VAL A 166 30.54 -14.79 -18.71
C VAL A 166 29.27 -15.15 -17.91
N PRO A 167 29.10 -16.35 -17.30
CA PRO A 167 27.83 -16.68 -16.62
C PRO A 167 27.55 -15.86 -15.37
N LEU A 168 28.58 -15.51 -14.59
CA LEU A 168 28.41 -14.77 -13.32
C LEU A 168 28.17 -13.27 -13.55
N ILE A 169 28.78 -12.70 -14.59
CA ILE A 169 28.57 -11.30 -14.98
C ILE A 169 27.14 -11.10 -15.53
N ALA A 170 26.60 -12.08 -16.25
CA ALA A 170 25.22 -12.05 -16.73
C ALA A 170 24.18 -12.10 -15.61
N ILE A 171 24.42 -12.85 -14.52
CA ILE A 171 23.50 -12.92 -13.37
C ILE A 171 23.42 -11.57 -12.65
N VAL A 172 24.54 -10.83 -12.53
CA VAL A 172 24.57 -9.49 -11.91
C VAL A 172 23.95 -8.42 -12.82
N MET A 173 24.09 -8.53 -14.14
CA MET A 173 23.45 -7.61 -15.10
C MET A 173 21.94 -7.86 -15.31
N LEU A 174 21.44 -9.07 -15.02
CA LEU A 174 20.01 -9.38 -15.01
C LEU A 174 19.29 -8.88 -13.74
N MET A 175 20.03 -8.44 -12.73
CA MET A 175 19.52 -7.72 -11.56
C MET A 175 19.51 -6.19 -11.79
N GLY A 176 19.12 -5.76 -13.00
CA GLY A 176 18.64 -4.40 -13.19
C GLY A 176 17.42 -4.13 -12.28
N PRO A 177 17.03 -2.86 -12.09
CA PRO A 177 15.76 -2.56 -11.41
C PRO A 177 14.69 -3.44 -12.04
N VAL A 178 13.89 -4.14 -11.24
CA VAL A 178 12.77 -4.94 -11.73
C VAL A 178 12.05 -4.06 -12.74
N VAL A 179 12.19 -4.36 -14.03
CA VAL A 179 11.68 -3.49 -15.07
C VAL A 179 10.17 -3.56 -14.91
N HIS A 180 9.63 -2.52 -14.28
CA HIS A 180 8.27 -2.07 -14.40
C HIS A 180 7.93 -2.13 -15.88
N THR A 181 7.30 -3.21 -16.32
CA THR A 181 6.37 -3.03 -17.42
C THR A 181 5.11 -2.51 -16.77
N THR A 182 4.89 -1.20 -16.87
CA THR A 182 3.57 -0.56 -16.80
C THR A 182 2.54 -1.38 -17.58
N GLN A 183 3.00 -2.10 -18.62
CA GLN A 183 2.29 -3.11 -19.37
C GLN A 183 1.75 -4.28 -18.54
N GLY A 184 2.47 -4.82 -17.56
CA GLY A 184 1.98 -5.90 -16.68
C GLY A 184 0.84 -5.43 -15.78
N ILE A 185 0.99 -4.27 -15.14
CA ILE A 185 -0.04 -3.65 -14.30
C ILE A 185 -1.27 -3.27 -15.14
N ASN A 186 -1.06 -2.65 -16.31
CA ASN A 186 -2.15 -2.31 -17.25
C ASN A 186 -2.85 -3.55 -17.82
N THR A 187 -2.18 -4.71 -17.87
CA THR A 187 -2.77 -5.96 -18.33
C THR A 187 -3.62 -6.61 -17.23
N VAL A 188 -3.15 -6.60 -15.99
CA VAL A 188 -3.95 -7.05 -14.84
C VAL A 188 -5.16 -6.14 -14.61
N ALA A 189 -4.98 -4.82 -14.67
CA ALA A 189 -6.06 -3.84 -14.54
C ALA A 189 -7.12 -3.98 -15.66
N ARG A 190 -6.69 -4.21 -16.91
CA ARG A 190 -7.60 -4.52 -18.03
C ARG A 190 -8.33 -5.84 -17.82
N GLY A 191 -7.63 -6.89 -17.36
CA GLY A 191 -8.26 -8.19 -17.08
C GLY A 191 -9.35 -8.09 -16.02
N ILE A 192 -9.12 -7.31 -14.96
CA ILE A 192 -10.12 -7.06 -13.90
C ILE A 192 -11.30 -6.24 -14.45
N ALA A 193 -11.03 -5.20 -15.25
CA ALA A 193 -12.09 -4.39 -15.86
C ALA A 193 -12.97 -5.20 -16.82
N GLU A 194 -12.39 -6.13 -17.58
CA GLU A 194 -13.12 -6.99 -18.51
C GLU A 194 -13.94 -8.06 -17.78
N ALA A 195 -13.39 -8.66 -16.71
CA ALA A 195 -14.15 -9.54 -15.82
C ALA A 195 -15.34 -8.81 -15.18
N CYS A 196 -15.17 -7.54 -14.78
CA CYS A 196 -16.27 -6.71 -14.26
C CYS A 196 -17.36 -6.40 -15.31
N LYS A 197 -17.01 -6.31 -16.59
CA LYS A 197 -18.00 -6.15 -17.69
C LYS A 197 -18.73 -7.45 -17.96
N GLU A 198 -18.04 -8.57 -17.94
CA GLU A 198 -18.65 -9.88 -18.18
C GLU A 198 -19.65 -10.26 -17.08
N MET A 199 -19.31 -9.97 -15.81
CA MET A 199 -20.25 -10.11 -14.69
C MET A 199 -21.51 -9.23 -14.82
N LYS A 200 -21.45 -8.11 -15.56
CA LYS A 200 -22.63 -7.29 -15.88
C LYS A 200 -23.44 -7.86 -17.06
N ARG A 201 -22.78 -8.48 -18.03
CA ARG A 201 -23.45 -9.13 -19.19
C ARG A 201 -24.22 -10.38 -18.78
N VAL A 202 -23.67 -11.21 -17.89
CA VAL A 202 -24.36 -12.40 -17.37
C VAL A 202 -25.65 -12.04 -16.63
N ARG A 203 -25.78 -10.81 -16.11
CA ARG A 203 -27.01 -10.31 -15.47
C ARG A 203 -28.11 -9.90 -16.47
N CYS A 204 -27.77 -9.63 -17.73
CA CYS A 204 -28.71 -9.16 -18.75
C CYS A 204 -29.33 -10.31 -19.58
N CYS A 205 -28.83 -11.54 -19.44
CA CYS A 205 -29.38 -12.75 -20.07
C CYS A 205 -30.20 -13.61 -19.09
N ALA A 206 -30.40 -13.12 -17.86
CA ALA A 206 -31.14 -13.81 -16.79
C ALA A 206 -32.48 -13.11 -16.45
N GLU A 207 -32.93 -12.20 -17.31
CA GLU A 207 -34.27 -11.59 -17.36
C GLU A 207 -34.91 -11.94 -18.70
#